data_AF-A0A4U3CEE5-F1
#
_entry.id   AF-A0A4U3CEE5-F1
#
_cell.length_a   1.000
_cell.length_b   1.000
_cell.length_c   1.000
_cell.angle_alpha   90.00
_cell.angle_beta   90.00
_cell.angle_gamma   90.00
#
_symmetry.space_group_name_H-M   'P 1'
#
loop_
_entity.id
_entity.type
_entity.pdbx_description
1 polymer ?
#
loop_
_entity_poly.entity_id
_entity_poly.type
_entity_poly.pdbx_seq_one_letter_code
_entity_poly.pdbx_strand_id
1 'polypeptide(L)' 'MRVEELSGVDARVYRAVAELEHDAVSPRLGDIVRHTGLDAEEVRAAVHRLLHTEPKILHEVPDPDRTDLGPFYELAPRS' A
#
# COMPACT_ATOMS: atom_id res chain seq x y z
N MET A 1 -2.96 14.61 -4.29
CA MET A 1 -3.75 13.50 -4.85
C MET A 1 -4.58 12.94 -3.73
N ARG A 2 -5.89 12.92 -3.92
CA ARG A 2 -6.87 12.34 -3.00
C ARG A 2 -7.22 10.93 -3.47
N VAL A 3 -7.79 10.12 -2.59
CA VAL A 3 -8.26 8.76 -2.91
C VAL A 3 -9.19 8.74 -4.13
N GLU A 4 -10.09 9.72 -4.22
CA GLU A 4 -11.08 9.89 -5.29
C GLU A 4 -10.45 10.29 -6.65
N GLU A 5 -9.19 10.75 -6.64
CA GLU A 5 -8.44 11.11 -7.84
C GLU A 5 -7.54 9.96 -8.33
N LEU A 6 -7.46 8.85 -7.59
CA LEU A 6 -6.62 7.72 -7.94
C LEU A 6 -7.10 7.06 -9.22
N SER A 7 -6.14 6.77 -10.10
CA SER A 7 -6.37 6.02 -11.33
C SER A 7 -5.22 5.07 -11.63
N GLY A 8 -5.41 4.18 -12.60
CA GLY A 8 -4.38 3.27 -13.08
C GLY A 8 -3.75 2.41 -11.96
N VAL A 9 -2.42 2.38 -11.94
CA VAL A 9 -1.61 1.61 -10.99
C VAL A 9 -1.88 2.03 -9.55
N ASP A 10 -1.95 3.34 -9.28
CA ASP A 10 -2.13 3.85 -7.92
C ASP A 10 -3.49 3.44 -7.34
N ALA A 11 -4.55 3.49 -8.14
CA ALA A 11 -5.87 3.01 -7.72
C ALA A 11 -5.94 1.49 -7.51
N ARG A 12 -5.13 0.73 -8.25
CA ARG A 12 -5.07 -0.74 -8.11
C ARG A 12 -4.32 -1.14 -6.84
N VAL A 13 -3.18 -0.48 -6.57
CA VAL A 13 -2.39 -0.68 -5.34
C VAL A 13 -3.18 -0.26 -4.11
N TYR A 14 -3.83 0.91 -4.15
CA TYR A 14 -4.70 1.36 -3.05
C TYR A 14 -5.81 0.35 -2.73
N ARG A 15 -6.51 -0.16 -3.74
CA ARG A 15 -7.56 -1.18 -3.55
C ARG A 15 -7.02 -2.48 -2.98
N ALA A 16 -5.86 -2.94 -3.46
CA ALA A 16 -5.22 -4.14 -2.95
C ALA A 16 -4.86 -4.02 -1.46
N VAL A 17 -4.29 -2.89 -1.04
CA VAL A 17 -4.02 -2.63 0.39
C VAL A 17 -5.33 -2.65 1.19
N ALA A 18 -6.36 -1.96 0.72
CA ALA A 18 -7.66 -1.92 1.39
C ALA A 18 -8.32 -3.30 1.53
N GLU A 19 -8.22 -4.15 0.50
CA GLU A 19 -8.76 -5.51 0.50
C GLU A 19 -7.97 -6.43 1.45
N LEU A 20 -6.64 -6.38 1.41
CA LEU A 20 -5.79 -7.19 2.29
C LEU A 20 -5.94 -6.81 3.77
N GLU A 21 -6.04 -5.52 4.07
CA GLU A 21 -6.37 -5.06 5.43
C GLU A 21 -7.75 -5.54 5.90
N HIS A 22 -8.74 -5.55 5.00
CA HIS A 22 -10.08 -6.03 5.33
C HIS A 22 -10.08 -7.51 5.73
N ASP A 23 -9.22 -8.31 5.11
CA ASP A 23 -8.98 -9.72 5.45
C ASP A 23 -8.11 -9.90 6.71
N ALA A 24 -7.91 -8.83 7.49
CA ALA A 24 -7.12 -8.77 8.73
C ALA A 24 -5.64 -9.13 8.54
N VAL A 25 -5.09 -8.88 7.35
CA VAL A 25 -3.66 -9.04 7.06
C VAL A 25 -3.03 -7.65 6.96
N SER A 26 -1.97 -7.38 7.72
CA SER A 26 -1.11 -6.21 7.48
C SER A 26 -0.28 -6.49 6.21
N PRO A 27 -0.55 -5.83 5.07
CA PRO A 27 0.04 -6.26 3.80
C PRO A 27 1.47 -5.75 3.64
N ARG A 28 2.36 -6.63 3.20
CA ARG A 28 3.72 -6.28 2.78
C ARG A 28 3.77 -6.01 1.28
N LEU A 29 4.88 -5.45 0.80
CA LEU A 29 5.06 -5.17 -0.64
C LEU A 29 4.83 -6.44 -1.49
N GLY A 30 5.33 -7.58 -1.04
CA GLY A 30 5.18 -8.87 -1.73
C GLY A 30 3.73 -9.34 -1.83
N ASP A 31 2.92 -9.09 -0.81
CA ASP A 31 1.49 -9.44 -0.80
C ASP A 31 0.73 -8.59 -1.81
N ILE A 32 1.02 -7.29 -1.85
CA ILE A 32 0.43 -6.35 -2.81
C ILE A 32 0.82 -6.73 -4.25
N VAL A 33 2.07 -7.11 -4.49
CA VAL A 33 2.52 -7.61 -5.80
C VAL A 33 1.73 -8.84 -6.22
N ARG A 34 1.60 -9.83 -5.33
CA ARG A 34 0.85 -11.06 -5.61
C ARG A 34 -0.63 -10.79 -5.87
N HIS A 35 -1.25 -9.92 -5.06
CA HIS A 35 -2.68 -9.59 -5.16
C HIS A 35 -3.01 -8.76 -6.40
N THR A 36 -2.14 -7.82 -6.76
CA THR A 36 -2.35 -6.96 -7.92
C THR A 36 -1.96 -7.60 -9.24
N GLY A 37 -1.00 -8.54 -9.24
CA GLY A 37 -0.40 -9.12 -10.45
C GLY A 37 0.46 -8.14 -11.25
N LEU A 38 0.85 -7.01 -10.66
CA LEU A 38 1.73 -6.01 -11.25
C LEU A 38 3.20 -6.36 -11.02
N ASP A 39 4.11 -5.67 -11.73
CA ASP A 39 5.53 -5.79 -11.45
C ASP A 39 5.89 -5.15 -10.09
N ALA A 40 6.92 -5.69 -9.44
CA ALA A 40 7.36 -5.22 -8.12
C ALA A 40 7.80 -3.75 -8.13
N GLU A 41 8.41 -3.27 -9.22
CA GLU A 41 8.84 -1.89 -9.34
C GLU A 41 7.65 -0.95 -9.57
N GLU A 42 6.63 -1.39 -10.31
CA GLU A 42 5.38 -0.64 -10.47
C GLU A 42 4.67 -0.45 -9.13
N VAL A 43 4.57 -1.53 -8.34
CA VAL A 43 3.98 -1.49 -7.00
C VAL A 43 4.81 -0.60 -6.08
N ARG A 44 6.14 -0.73 -6.09
CA ARG A 44 7.03 0.10 -5.27
C ARG A 44 6.88 1.58 -5.60
N ALA A 45 6.85 1.94 -6.88
CA ALA A 45 6.69 3.31 -7.31
C ALA A 45 5.32 3.89 -6.90
N ALA A 46 4.25 3.09 -7.01
CA ALA A 46 2.92 3.48 -6.59
C ALA A 46 2.80 3.66 -5.07
N VAL A 47 3.28 2.69 -4.29
CA VAL A 47 3.37 2.79 -2.83
C VAL A 47 4.14 4.04 -2.43
N HIS A 48 5.31 4.28 -3.03
CA HIS A 48 6.10 5.48 -2.76
C HIS A 48 5.30 6.76 -3.02
N ARG A 49 4.59 6.88 -4.15
CA ARG A 49 3.72 8.03 -4.41
C ARG A 49 2.64 8.17 -3.34
N LEU A 50 1.91 7.09 -3.03
CA LEU A 50 0.80 7.11 -2.07
C LEU A 50 1.23 7.47 -0.63
N LEU A 51 2.45 7.10 -0.23
CA LEU A 51 3.06 7.48 1.05
C LEU A 51 3.41 8.98 1.14
N HIS A 52 3.71 9.61 0.01
CA HIS A 52 4.21 10.98 -0.08
C HIS A 52 3.18 11.95 -0.69
N THR A 53 1.90 11.62 -0.61
CA THR A 53 0.80 12.53 -0.93
C THR A 53 0.39 13.35 0.29
N GLU A 54 -0.17 14.54 0.03
CA GLU A 54 -0.93 15.30 1.03
C GLU A 54 -2.39 15.43 0.56
N PRO A 55 -3.38 14.93 1.34
CA PRO A 55 -3.23 14.14 2.57
C PRO A 55 -2.58 12.77 2.29
N LYS A 56 -1.96 12.16 3.32
CA LYS A 56 -1.41 10.80 3.18
C LYS A 56 -2.51 9.83 2.81
N ILE A 57 -2.24 8.96 1.85
CA ILE A 57 -3.15 7.87 1.46
C ILE A 57 -2.73 6.55 2.11
N LEU A 58 -1.42 6.30 2.20
CA LEU A 58 -0.84 5.17 2.92
C LEU A 58 0.10 5.64 4.04
N HIS A 59 0.40 4.77 4.99
CA HIS A 59 1.52 4.89 5.91
C HIS A 59 2.28 3.56 6.04
N GLU A 60 3.56 3.66 6.40
CA GLU A 60 4.38 2.49 6.72
C GLU A 60 4.25 2.17 8.21
N VAL A 61 4.08 0.88 8.50
CA VAL A 61 4.13 0.35 9.86
C VAL A 61 5.37 -0.53 9.97
N PRO A 62 6.32 -0.21 10.88
CA PRO A 62 7.50 -1.04 11.09
C PRO A 62 7.11 -2.46 11.49
N ASP A 63 7.83 -3.44 10.97
CA ASP A 63 7.67 -4.83 11.37
C ASP A 63 8.11 -5.03 12.84
N PRO A 64 7.21 -5.41 13.76
CA PRO A 64 7.55 -5.58 15.17
C PRO A 64 8.51 -6.75 15.40
N ASP A 65 8.46 -7.77 14.53
CA ASP A 65 9.33 -8.94 14.58
C ASP A 65 10.67 -8.68 13.88
N ARG A 66 10.81 -7.51 13.23
CA ARG A 66 12.01 -7.03 12.54
C ARG A 66 12.54 -8.05 11.52
N THR A 67 11.64 -8.71 10.81
CA THR A 67 12.03 -9.60 9.72
C THR A 67 12.71 -8.81 8.59
N ASP A 68 13.41 -9.52 7.72
CA ASP A 68 14.02 -8.94 6.51
C ASP A 68 13.00 -8.65 5.39
N LEU A 69 11.71 -8.83 5.66
CA LEU A 69 10.62 -8.65 4.69
C LEU A 69 10.18 -7.18 4.52
N GLY A 70 10.71 -6.27 5.33
CA GLY A 70 10.39 -4.84 5.27
C GLY A 70 9.10 -4.46 6.03
N PRO A 71 8.60 -3.21 5.86
CA PRO A 71 7.44 -2.73 6.60
C PRO A 71 6.12 -3.31 6.08
N PHE A 72 5.06 -3.09 6.84
CA PHE A 72 3.69 -3.20 6.35
C PHE A 72 3.22 -1.86 5.79
N TYR A 73 2.28 -1.91 4.85
CA TYR A 73 1.66 -0.73 4.26
C TYR A 73 0.20 -0.67 4.64
N GLU A 74 -0.19 0.39 5.32
CA GLU A 74 -1.56 0.54 5.81
C GLU A 74 -2.24 1.79 5.25
N LEU A 75 -3.57 1.77 5.14
CA LEU A 75 -4.37 2.93 4.76
C LEU A 75 -4.22 4.02 5.82
N ALA A 76 -3.90 5.23 5.38
CA ALA A 76 -3.84 6.36 6.29
C ALA A 76 -5.22 6.58 6.96
N PRO A 77 -5.25 6.86 8.28
CA PRO A 77 -6.49 7.14 8.99
C PRO A 77 -7.27 8.27 8.30
N ARG A 78 -8.54 8.01 7.99
CA ARG A 78 -9.45 9.03 7.47
C ARG A 78 -10.06 9.75 8.67
N SER A 79 -9.57 10.96 8.95
CA SER A 79 -10.17 11.91 9.89
C SER A 79 -11.48 12.48 9.38
#